data_AF-A0A4Q9YTX8-F1
#
_entry.id   AF-A0A4Q9YTX8-F1
#
_cell.length_a   1.000
_cell.length_b   1.000
_cell.length_c   1.000
_cell.angle_alpha   90.00
_cell.angle_beta   90.00
_cell.angle_gamma   90.00
#
_symmetry.space_group_name_H-M   'P 1'
#
loop_
_entity.id
_entity.type
_entity.pdbx_description
1 polymer ?
#
loop_
_entity_poly.entity_id
_entity_poly.type
_entity_poly.pdbx_seq_one_letter_code
_entity_poly.pdbx_strand_id
1 'polypeptide(L)' 'QVLGAERVGENVAYNYSTAESAFSAWMNSPTHKANIEGNFTHFGISVTTDPATGRKYYTNMFIKKLP' A
#
# COMPACT_ATOMS: atom_id res chain seq x y z
N GLN A 1 6.42 21.27 6.42
CA GLN A 1 6.76 20.48 7.63
C GLN A 1 6.97 19.04 7.18
N VAL A 2 8.19 18.49 7.28
CA VAL A 2 8.41 17.05 7.03
C VAL A 2 8.05 16.27 8.30
N LEU A 3 7.23 15.23 8.17
CA LEU A 3 6.54 14.53 9.26
C LEU A 3 7.43 13.64 10.15
N GLY A 4 8.76 13.77 10.08
CA GLY A 4 9.70 12.96 10.88
C GLY A 4 9.73 11.47 10.49
N ALA A 5 9.46 11.16 9.23
CA ALA A 5 9.53 9.79 8.73
C ALA A 5 10.98 9.32 8.59
N GLU A 6 11.32 8.22 9.26
CA GLU A 6 12.63 7.54 9.21
C GLU A 6 12.70 6.59 8.01
N ARG A 7 11.60 5.88 7.74
CA ARG A 7 11.49 4.94 6.62
C ARG A 7 10.09 4.96 6.04
N VAL A 8 10.01 4.80 4.72
CA VAL A 8 8.75 4.65 3.98
C VAL A 8 8.75 3.35 3.19
N GLY A 9 7.57 2.78 3.00
CA GLY A 9 7.32 1.66 2.11
C GLY A 9 6.04 1.90 1.32
N GLU A 10 5.94 1.32 0.13
CA GLU A 10 4.76 1.42 -0.73
C GLU A 10 4.46 0.07 -1.35
N ASN A 11 3.18 -0.31 -1.29
CA ASN A 11 2.63 -1.36 -2.13
C ASN A 11 1.61 -0.74 -3.09
N VAL A 12 1.79 -1.01 -4.38
CA VAL A 12 0.84 -0.62 -5.43
C VAL A 12 0.18 -1.85 -6.04
N ALA A 13 -1.08 -1.73 -6.46
CA ALA A 13 -1.76 -2.74 -7.25
C ALA A 13 -2.69 -2.08 -8.27
N TYR A 14 -2.89 -2.75 -9.40
CA TYR A 14 -3.64 -2.20 -10.52
C TYR A 14 -4.68 -3.20 -11.03
N ASN A 15 -5.89 -2.68 -11.24
CA ASN A 15 -7.03 -3.35 -11.87
C ASN A 15 -7.45 -4.68 -11.20
N TYR A 16 -7.24 -4.80 -9.90
CA TYR A 16 -7.84 -5.86 -9.09
C TYR A 16 -9.32 -5.56 -8.87
N SER A 17 -10.17 -6.60 -8.94
CA SER A 17 -11.63 -6.45 -8.83
C SER A 17 -12.07 -6.15 -7.40
N THR A 18 -11.41 -6.75 -6.41
CA THR A 18 -11.74 -6.63 -4.99
C THR A 18 -10.51 -6.28 -4.15
N ALA A 19 -10.74 -5.71 -2.95
CA ALA A 19 -9.69 -5.40 -2.00
C ALA A 19 -8.95 -6.67 -1.54
N GLU A 20 -9.69 -7.76 -1.33
CA GLU A 20 -9.16 -9.07 -0.95
C GLU A 20 -8.19 -9.60 -2.00
N SER A 21 -8.54 -9.48 -3.29
CA SER A 21 -7.67 -9.95 -4.37
C SER A 21 -6.36 -9.15 -4.47
N ALA A 22 -6.42 -7.83 -4.28
CA ALA A 22 -5.23 -6.98 -4.23
C ALA A 22 -4.36 -7.32 -3.01
N PHE A 23 -4.98 -7.50 -1.83
CA PHE A 23 -4.28 -7.85 -0.60
C PHE A 23 -3.62 -9.23 -0.68
N SER A 24 -4.33 -10.26 -1.17
CA SER A 24 -3.76 -11.59 -1.39
C SER A 24 -2.58 -11.55 -2.36
N ALA A 25 -2.65 -10.74 -3.42
CA ALA A 25 -1.53 -10.57 -4.35
C ALA A 25 -0.30 -9.93 -3.67
N TRP A 26 -0.49 -8.93 -2.81
CA TRP A 26 0.61 -8.39 -2.03
C TRP A 26 1.19 -9.42 -1.06
N MET A 27 0.36 -10.20 -0.37
CA MET A 27 0.83 -11.25 0.55
C MET A 27 1.59 -12.38 -0.16
N ASN A 28 1.28 -12.66 -1.44
CA ASN A 28 1.97 -13.66 -2.25
C ASN A 28 3.27 -13.15 -2.90
N SER A 29 3.54 -11.85 -2.85
CA SER A 29 4.80 -11.27 -3.33
C SER A 29 5.76 -11.03 -2.15
N PRO A 30 6.97 -11.63 -2.14
CA PRO A 30 7.90 -11.47 -1.03
C PRO A 30 8.23 -10.01 -0.69
N THR A 31 8.39 -9.14 -1.70
CA THR A 31 8.73 -7.73 -1.49
C THR A 31 7.55 -6.93 -0.95
N HIS A 32 6.33 -7.16 -1.46
CA HIS A 32 5.14 -6.48 -0.96
C HIS A 32 4.75 -6.97 0.44
N LYS A 33 4.89 -8.27 0.69
CA LYS A 33 4.70 -8.88 2.01
C LYS A 33 5.67 -8.30 3.03
N ALA A 34 6.94 -8.10 2.66
CA ALA A 34 7.95 -7.48 3.53
C ALA A 34 7.57 -6.05 3.96
N ASN A 35 6.83 -5.30 3.13
CA ASN A 35 6.30 -4.00 3.54
C ASN A 35 5.14 -4.15 4.56
N ILE A 36 4.20 -5.09 4.32
CA ILE A 36 3.05 -5.33 5.21
C ILE A 36 3.49 -5.83 6.60
N GLU A 37 4.46 -6.75 6.64
CA GLU A 37 5.02 -7.31 7.89
C GLU A 37 6.17 -6.44 8.44
N GLY A 38 6.52 -5.36 7.76
CA GLY A 38 7.63 -4.50 8.12
C GLY A 38 7.41 -3.74 9.42
N ASN A 39 8.50 -3.38 10.10
CA ASN A 39 8.47 -2.54 11.30
C ASN A 39 8.15 -1.08 10.92
N PHE A 40 6.87 -0.82 10.66
CA PHE A 40 6.30 0.50 10.45
C PHE A 40 5.40 0.88 11.63
N THR A 41 5.13 2.17 11.77
CA THR A 41 4.31 2.71 12.88
C THR A 41 2.93 3.16 12.42
N HIS A 42 2.80 3.47 11.13
CA HIS A 42 1.57 3.96 10.53
C HIS A 42 1.46 3.36 9.14
N PHE A 43 0.23 3.24 8.66
CA PHE A 43 -0.06 3.00 7.26
C PHE A 43 -1.28 3.81 6.82
N GLY A 44 -1.42 4.00 5.52
CA GLY A 44 -2.58 4.63 4.91
C GLY A 44 -2.84 3.99 3.55
N ILE A 45 -4.10 3.69 3.27
CA ILE A 45 -4.51 3.06 2.01
C ILE A 45 -5.51 3.94 1.27
N SER A 46 -5.35 4.01 -0.05
CA SER A 46 -6.28 4.66 -0.97
C SER A 46 -6.59 3.71 -2.13
N VAL A 47 -7.85 3.75 -2.57
CA VAL A 47 -8.30 3.12 -3.80
C VAL A 47 -8.97 4.17 -4.65
N THR A 48 -8.44 4.41 -5.84
CA THR A 48 -9.02 5.34 -6.82
C THR A 48 -9.50 4.56 -8.04
N THR A 49 -10.70 4.85 -8.50
CA THR A 49 -11.25 4.26 -9.72
C THR A 49 -11.14 5.28 -10.84
N ASP A 50 -10.50 4.89 -11.94
CA ASP A 50 -10.52 5.66 -13.18
C ASP A 50 -11.96 5.75 -13.70
N PRO A 51 -12.56 6.95 -13.83
CA PRO A 51 -13.94 7.09 -14.25
C PRO A 51 -14.17 6.72 -15.73
N ALA A 52 -13.14 6.76 -16.58
CA ALA A 52 -13.24 6.43 -18.00
C ALA A 52 -13.14 4.91 -18.22
N THR A 53 -12.30 4.22 -17.46
CA THR A 53 -12.02 2.79 -17.69
C THR A 53 -12.58 1.86 -16.60
N GLY A 54 -13.06 2.39 -15.49
CA GLY A 54 -13.48 1.62 -14.30
C GLY A 54 -12.33 0.90 -13.58
N ARG A 55 -11.08 1.18 -13.95
CA ARG A 55 -9.90 0.47 -13.43
C ARG A 55 -9.54 1.02 -12.05
N LYS A 56 -9.26 0.13 -11.11
CA LYS A 56 -8.89 0.50 -9.74
C LYS A 56 -7.38 0.58 -9.58
N TYR A 57 -6.92 1.63 -8.93
CA TYR A 57 -5.53 1.81 -8.50
C TYR A 57 -5.51 1.78 -6.97
N TYR A 58 -4.72 0.87 -6.42
CA TYR A 58 -4.55 0.67 -5.00
C TYR A 58 -3.16 1.16 -4.61
N THR A 59 -3.09 2.02 -3.59
CA THR A 59 -1.83 2.47 -2.99
C THR A 59 -1.92 2.26 -1.50
N ASN A 60 -1.02 1.48 -0.94
CA ASN A 60 -0.85 1.30 0.50
C ASN A 60 0.53 1.80 0.91
N MET A 61 0.53 2.92 1.64
CA MET A 61 1.73 3.59 2.13
C MET A 61 2.01 3.17 3.57
N PHE A 62 3.28 2.92 3.88
CA PHE A 62 3.75 2.59 5.22
C PHE A 62 4.78 3.62 5.69
N ILE A 63 4.69 4.03 6.96
CA ILE A 63 5.57 5.04 7.55
C ILE A 63 6.11 4.55 8.88
N LYS A 64 7.44 4.60 9.02
CA LYS A 64 8.14 4.48 10.30
C LYS A 64 8.48 5.88 10.77
N LYS A 65 7.88 6.28 11.88
CA LYS A 65 8.17 7.52 12.57
C LYS A 65 8.88 7.16 13.88
N LEU A 66 10.00 7.82 14.17
CA LEU A 66 10.62 7.73 15.48
C LEU A 66 9.78 8.54 16.50
N PRO A 67 9.78 8.16 17.79
CA PRO A 67 9.08 8.88 18.84
C PRO A 67 9.34 10.39 18.82
#